data_AF-A0AAV7UQM8-F1
#
_entry.id   AF-A0AAV7UQM8-F1
#
_cell.length_a   1.000
_cell.length_b   1.000
_cell.length_c   1.000
_cell.angle_alpha   90.00
_cell.angle_beta   90.00
_cell.angle_gamma   90.00
#
_symmetry.space_group_name_H-M   'P 1'
#
loop_
_entity.id
_entity.type
_entity.pdbx_description
1 polymer ?
#
loop_
_entity_poly.entity_id
_entity_poly.type
_entity_poly.pdbx_seq_one_letter_code
_entity_poly.pdbx_strand_id
1 'polypeptide(L)'
;MDYKKHAQQLTDKLRARGYPDHLLRRADKRGRVSPRETLLQPKSRTNKGDPLICVTTFNPASNMIKKIINENWKILTSGGLPFQVPMNAYRKATSIRDMIVHTRPRLRQNIKLGFEHTKFNNTCKEAQI
;
A
#
# COMPACT_ATOMS: atom_id res chain seq x y z
N MET A 1 14.45 -35.09 -23.06
CA MET A 1 13.00 -35.36 -23.23
C MET A 1 12.19 -34.97 -21.98
N ASP A 2 12.77 -34.19 -21.08
CA ASP A 2 12.34 -34.14 -19.66
C ASP A 2 11.35 -33.01 -19.36
N TYR A 3 11.36 -31.93 -20.15
CA TYR A 3 10.47 -30.78 -19.97
C TYR A 3 8.99 -31.17 -19.98
N LYS A 4 8.55 -31.98 -20.94
CA LYS A 4 7.14 -32.39 -21.07
C LYS A 4 6.67 -33.17 -19.84
N LYS A 5 7.52 -34.09 -19.34
CA LYS A 5 7.23 -34.90 -18.15
C LYS A 5 7.10 -34.01 -16.90
N HIS A 6 8.02 -33.08 -16.71
CA HIS A 6 7.97 -32.16 -15.57
C HIS A 6 6.82 -31.14 -15.66
N ALA A 7 6.48 -30.68 -16.86
CA ALA A 7 5.35 -29.77 -17.08
C ALA A 7 4.00 -30.44 -16.75
N GLN A 8 3.83 -31.72 -17.11
CA GLN A 8 2.66 -32.51 -16.75
C GLN A 8 2.57 -32.70 -15.23
N GLN A 9 3.66 -33.15 -14.60
CA GLN A 9 3.71 -33.32 -13.14
C GLN A 9 3.39 -32.01 -12.38
N LEU A 10 3.86 -30.87 -12.89
CA LEU A 10 3.54 -29.55 -12.30
C LEU A 10 2.06 -29.21 -12.48
N THR A 11 1.51 -29.48 -13.66
CA THR A 11 0.10 -29.22 -13.98
C THR A 11 -0.82 -30.03 -13.08
N ASP A 12 -0.53 -31.31 -12.88
CA ASP A 12 -1.31 -32.20 -12.02
C ASP A 12 -1.30 -31.76 -10.56
N LYS A 13 -0.14 -31.33 -10.06
CA LYS A 13 0.00 -30.76 -8.71
C LYS A 13 -0.79 -29.46 -8.55
N LEU A 14 -0.82 -28.59 -9.56
CA LEU A 14 -1.59 -27.35 -9.51
C LEU A 14 -3.09 -27.63 -9.62
N ARG A 15 -3.51 -28.60 -10.43
CA ARG A 15 -4.91 -29.04 -10.46
C ARG A 15 -5.36 -29.59 -9.11
N ALA A 16 -4.55 -30.43 -8.47
CA ALA A 16 -4.84 -30.98 -7.14
C ALA A 16 -4.97 -29.89 -6.05
N ARG A 17 -4.31 -28.74 -6.22
CA ARG A 17 -4.43 -27.56 -5.35
C ARG A 17 -5.69 -26.71 -5.64
N GLY A 18 -6.50 -27.08 -6.63
CA GLY A 18 -7.72 -26.37 -7.00
C GLY A 18 -7.51 -25.17 -7.93
N TYR A 19 -6.36 -25.07 -8.62
CA TYR A 19 -6.20 -24.04 -9.65
C TYR A 19 -7.11 -24.35 -10.85
N PRO A 20 -7.80 -23.35 -11.42
CA PRO A 20 -8.74 -23.58 -12.51
C PRO A 20 -8.02 -23.93 -13.82
N ASP A 21 -8.54 -24.91 -14.56
CA ASP A 21 -7.90 -25.49 -15.75
C ASP A 21 -7.59 -24.47 -16.86
N HIS A 22 -8.37 -23.39 -16.98
CA HIS A 22 -8.13 -22.35 -17.98
C HIS A 22 -6.80 -21.61 -17.74
N LEU A 23 -6.40 -21.41 -16.48
CA LEU A 23 -5.11 -20.81 -16.13
C LEU A 23 -3.96 -21.77 -16.42
N LEU A 24 -4.15 -23.06 -16.13
CA LEU A 24 -3.15 -24.10 -16.39
C LEU A 24 -2.88 -24.23 -17.89
N ARG A 25 -3.94 -24.31 -18.71
CA ARG A 25 -3.81 -24.36 -20.17
C ARG A 25 -3.13 -23.12 -20.74
N ARG A 26 -3.46 -21.94 -20.21
CA ARG A 26 -2.80 -20.67 -20.60
C ARG A 26 -1.33 -20.65 -20.21
N ALA A 27 -0.97 -21.19 -19.04
CA ALA A 27 0.41 -21.29 -18.59
C ALA A 27 1.23 -22.26 -19.45
N ASP A 28 0.70 -23.47 -19.73
CA ASP A 28 1.37 -24.45 -20.61
C ASP A 28 1.56 -23.90 -22.02
N LYS A 29 0.53 -23.26 -22.59
CA LYS A 29 0.65 -22.59 -23.90
C LYS A 29 1.74 -21.53 -23.92
N ARG A 30 1.83 -20.69 -22.88
CA ARG A 30 2.90 -19.68 -22.77
C ARG A 30 4.28 -20.31 -22.69
N GLY A 31 4.45 -21.34 -21.86
CA GLY A 31 5.72 -22.04 -21.70
C GLY A 31 6.22 -22.68 -23.00
N ARG A 32 5.32 -23.19 -23.85
CA ARG A 32 5.67 -23.79 -25.15
C ARG A 32 6.01 -22.78 -26.24
N VAL A 33 5.38 -21.60 -26.20
CA VAL A 33 5.55 -20.55 -27.22
C VAL A 33 6.76 -19.67 -26.93
N SER A 34 7.13 -19.50 -25.66
CA SER A 34 8.27 -18.68 -25.28
C SER A 34 9.62 -19.36 -25.62
N PRO A 35 10.55 -18.66 -26.30
CA PRO A 35 11.90 -19.16 -26.52
C PRO A 35 12.62 -19.44 -25.20
N ARG A 36 13.37 -20.56 -25.16
CA ARG A 36 14.11 -20.99 -23.97
C ARG A 36 15.06 -19.91 -23.45
N GLU A 37 15.78 -19.26 -24.36
CA GLU A 37 16.74 -18.20 -24.02
C GLU A 37 16.08 -17.04 -23.27
N THR A 38 14.87 -16.64 -23.69
CA THR A 38 14.12 -15.57 -23.03
C THR A 38 13.62 -15.99 -21.64
N LEU A 39 13.30 -17.27 -21.43
CA LEU A 39 12.84 -17.78 -20.14
C LEU A 39 13.97 -17.91 -19.11
N LEU A 40 15.19 -18.17 -19.58
CA LEU A 40 16.38 -18.33 -18.73
C LEU A 40 17.08 -17.00 -18.44
N GLN A 41 16.72 -15.92 -19.14
CA GLN A 41 17.27 -14.61 -18.87
C GLN A 41 16.89 -14.13 -17.46
N PRO A 42 17.86 -13.61 -16.68
CA PRO A 42 17.57 -13.00 -15.41
C PRO A 42 16.62 -11.82 -15.64
N LYS A 43 15.44 -11.90 -15.03
CA LYS A 43 14.45 -10.83 -15.12
C LYS A 43 15.07 -9.57 -14.51
N SER A 44 15.22 -8.52 -15.31
CA SER A 44 15.67 -7.23 -14.78
C SER A 44 14.68 -6.78 -13.72
N ARG A 45 15.13 -6.77 -12.46
CA ARG A 45 14.44 -6.03 -11.42
C ARG A 45 14.63 -4.58 -11.82
N THR A 46 13.57 -3.93 -12.28
CA THR A 46 13.59 -2.49 -12.45
C THR A 46 13.77 -1.94 -11.03
N ASN A 47 15.00 -1.61 -10.66
CA ASN A 47 15.31 -0.83 -9.47
C ASN A 47 14.78 0.59 -9.73
N LYS A 48 13.45 0.74 -9.73
CA LYS A 48 12.83 2.02 -9.44
C LYS A 48 13.29 2.29 -8.01
N GLY A 49 14.17 3.27 -7.83
CA GLY A 49 14.82 3.55 -6.55
C GLY A 49 13.86 3.50 -5.38
N ASP A 50 14.37 3.18 -4.19
CA ASP A 50 13.54 2.90 -3.01
C ASP A 50 12.49 4.00 -2.82
N PRO A 51 11.20 3.69 -3.02
CA PRO A 51 10.15 4.69 -2.94
C PRO A 51 10.07 5.16 -1.49
N LEU A 52 9.98 6.47 -1.29
CA LEU A 52 9.78 7.03 0.04
C LEU A 52 8.41 6.57 0.57
N ILE A 53 8.37 5.72 1.60
CA ILE A 53 7.11 5.20 2.12
C ILE A 53 6.58 6.14 3.20
N CYS A 54 5.42 6.74 2.95
CA CYS A 54 4.68 7.51 3.96
C CYS A 54 3.69 6.58 4.66
N VAL A 55 4.04 6.11 5.86
CA VAL A 55 3.17 5.22 6.66
C VAL A 55 2.22 6.07 7.51
N THR A 56 0.91 5.90 7.30
CA THR A 56 -0.13 6.60 8.08
C THR A 56 -1.19 5.61 8.57
N THR A 57 -1.92 5.94 9.64
CA THR A 57 -3.11 5.18 10.01
C THR A 57 -4.23 5.48 9.01
N PHE A 58 -4.95 4.45 8.57
CA PHE A 58 -6.07 4.65 7.65
C PHE A 58 -7.15 5.54 8.28
N ASN A 59 -7.45 6.67 7.63
CA ASN A 59 -8.51 7.61 7.98
C ASN A 59 -9.18 8.03 6.65
N PRO A 60 -10.51 8.11 6.54
CA PRO A 60 -11.16 8.63 5.33
C PRO A 60 -10.60 9.97 4.82
N ALA A 61 -10.12 10.84 5.73
CA ALA A 61 -9.47 12.10 5.40
C ALA A 61 -8.05 11.96 4.81
N SER A 62 -7.40 10.79 4.92
CA SER A 62 -6.04 10.55 4.44
C SER A 62 -5.93 10.64 2.91
N ASN A 63 -7.04 10.47 2.20
CA ASN A 63 -7.11 10.66 0.75
C ASN A 63 -6.83 12.11 0.33
N MET A 64 -7.29 13.07 1.14
CA MET A 64 -7.03 14.49 0.90
C MET A 64 -5.55 14.80 1.09
N ILE A 65 -4.93 14.24 2.13
CA ILE A 65 -3.49 14.36 2.39
C ILE A 65 -2.69 13.76 1.23
N LYS A 66 -3.06 12.57 0.75
CA LYS A 66 -2.44 11.94 -0.42
C LYS A 66 -2.52 12.84 -1.66
N LYS A 67 -3.67 13.46 -1.90
CA LYS A 67 -3.90 14.37 -3.03
C LYS A 67 -2.97 15.60 -2.93
N ILE A 68 -2.92 16.24 -1.77
CA ILE A 68 -2.06 17.41 -1.51
C ILE A 68 -0.58 17.07 -1.73
N ILE A 69 -0.11 15.93 -1.20
CA ILE A 69 1.29 15.49 -1.37
C ILE A 69 1.63 15.31 -2.85
N ASN A 70 0.76 14.65 -3.61
CA ASN A 70 0.99 14.41 -5.04
C ASN A 70 0.96 15.69 -5.86
N GLU A 71 0.05 16.62 -5.57
CA GLU A 71 -0.07 17.89 -6.28
C GLU A 71 1.13 18.82 -6.01
N ASN A 72 1.60 18.85 -4.75
CA ASN A 72 2.68 19.73 -4.32
C ASN A 72 4.07 19.07 -4.38
N TRP A 73 4.17 17.84 -4.88
CA TRP A 73 5.45 17.12 -4.93
C TRP A 73 6.53 17.87 -5.72
N LYS A 74 6.12 18.61 -6.75
CA LYS A 74 7.04 19.43 -7.57
C LYS A 74 7.74 20.51 -6.74
N ILE A 75 7.04 21.10 -5.76
CA ILE A 75 7.58 22.12 -4.85
C ILE A 75 8.57 21.49 -3.86
N LEU A 76 8.29 20.27 -3.40
CA LEU A 76 9.23 19.55 -2.54
C LEU A 76 10.49 19.11 -3.30
N THR A 77 10.34 18.81 -4.59
CA THR A 77 11.46 18.40 -5.47
C THR A 77 12.37 19.58 -5.83
N SER A 78 11.84 20.81 -5.89
CA SER A 78 12.67 21.99 -6.21
C SER A 78 13.74 22.30 -5.16
N GLY A 79 13.64 21.71 -3.96
CA GLY A 79 14.68 21.76 -2.93
C GLY A 79 15.87 20.82 -3.17
N GLY A 80 15.93 20.12 -4.31
CA GLY A 80 17.08 19.27 -4.67
C GLY A 80 17.07 17.86 -4.05
N LEU A 81 15.92 17.42 -3.52
CA LEU A 81 15.80 16.09 -2.95
C LEU A 81 15.60 15.03 -4.05
N PRO A 82 16.47 14.01 -4.15
CA PRO A 82 16.39 12.97 -5.19
C PRO A 82 15.37 11.87 -4.85
N PHE A 83 14.21 12.24 -4.30
CA PHE A 83 13.18 11.27 -3.90
C PHE A 83 12.12 11.10 -4.98
N GLN A 84 11.70 9.85 -5.20
CA GLN A 84 10.51 9.55 -5.99
C GLN A 84 9.24 9.91 -5.21
N VAL A 85 8.13 10.11 -5.94
CA VAL A 85 6.82 10.37 -5.33
C VAL A 85 6.54 9.34 -4.24
N PRO A 86 6.22 9.77 -3.02
CA PRO A 86 6.12 8.87 -1.89
C PRO A 86 4.95 7.91 -2.07
N MET A 87 5.17 6.66 -1.68
CA MET A 87 4.11 5.66 -1.64
C MET A 87 3.40 5.75 -0.30
N ASN A 88 2.12 6.15 -0.31
CA ASN A 88 1.29 6.11 0.89
C ASN A 88 1.00 4.65 1.25
N ALA A 89 1.44 4.24 2.43
CA ALA A 89 1.13 2.96 3.02
C ALA A 89 0.26 3.17 4.27
N TYR A 90 -0.69 2.26 4.49
CA TYR A 90 -1.56 2.31 5.65
C TYR A 90 -1.17 1.27 6.69
N ARG A 91 -1.00 1.71 7.94
CA ARG A 91 -0.89 0.81 9.08
C ARG A 91 -2.28 0.22 9.38
N LYS A 92 -2.30 -1.05 9.76
CA LYS A 92 -3.51 -1.69 10.30
C LYS A 92 -4.04 -0.88 11.49
N ALA A 93 -5.35 -0.63 11.52
CA ALA A 93 -5.99 -0.02 12.67
C ALA A 93 -5.75 -0.88 13.92
N THR A 94 -5.46 -0.25 15.04
CA THR A 94 -5.28 -0.96 16.32
C THR A 94 -6.60 -1.60 16.72
N SER A 95 -6.57 -2.89 17.09
CA SER A 95 -7.75 -3.56 17.62
C SER A 95 -8.12 -2.96 18.97
N ILE A 96 -9.41 -2.94 19.31
CA ILE A 96 -9.87 -2.53 20.65
C ILE A 96 -9.20 -3.39 21.73
N ARG A 97 -9.03 -4.70 21.49
CA ARG A 97 -8.30 -5.59 22.39
C ARG A 97 -6.87 -5.08 22.63
N ASP A 98 -6.17 -4.77 21.55
CA ASP A 98 -4.79 -4.27 21.64
C ASP A 98 -4.78 -2.93 22.35
N MET A 99 -5.75 -2.05 22.08
CA MET A 99 -5.89 -0.79 22.78
C MET A 99 -6.03 -1.00 24.29
N ILE A 100 -6.91 -1.90 24.72
CA ILE A 100 -7.16 -2.20 26.14
C ILE A 100 -5.91 -2.77 26.83
N VAL A 101 -5.21 -3.71 26.16
CA VAL A 101 -3.98 -4.32 26.70
C VAL A 101 -2.86 -3.30 26.90
N HIS A 102 -2.78 -2.29 26.03
CA HIS A 102 -1.76 -1.24 26.12
C HIS A 102 -2.20 0.00 26.90
N THR A 103 -3.51 0.21 27.11
CA THR A 103 -3.99 1.28 27.99
C THR A 103 -3.71 0.90 29.44
N ARG A 104 -2.75 1.60 30.06
CA ARG A 104 -2.59 1.55 31.51
C ARG A 104 -3.92 1.96 32.15
N PRO A 105 -4.46 1.19 33.12
CA PRO A 105 -5.64 1.61 33.84
C PRO A 105 -5.32 2.89 34.62
N ARG A 106 -5.73 4.05 34.09
CA ARG A 106 -5.83 5.27 34.90
C ARG A 106 -7.03 5.03 35.82
N LEU A 107 -6.74 4.79 37.10
CA LEU A 107 -7.76 4.81 38.14
C LEU A 107 -8.53 6.13 38.01
N ARG A 108 -9.86 6.01 37.91
CA ARG A 108 -10.81 7.10 37.67
C ARG A 108 -10.49 8.31 38.57
N GLN A 109 -10.10 9.42 37.96
CA GLN A 109 -10.40 10.74 38.50
C GLN A 109 -11.42 11.39 37.56
N ASN A 110 -12.64 11.51 38.09
CA ASN A 110 -13.83 12.16 37.55
C ASN A 110 -13.65 12.92 36.22
N ILE A 111 -14.00 12.28 35.10
CA ILE A 111 -14.18 13.00 33.82
C ILE A 111 -15.57 13.65 33.88
N LYS A 112 -15.62 14.93 34.23
CA LYS A 112 -16.68 15.82 33.75
C LYS A 112 -16.53 15.84 32.23
N LEU A 113 -17.43 15.15 31.51
CA LEU A 113 -17.53 15.25 30.06
C LEU A 113 -18.02 16.66 29.70
N GLY A 114 -17.09 17.62 29.65
CA GLY A 114 -17.27 18.86 28.91
C GLY A 114 -17.09 18.54 27.43
N PHE A 115 -18.18 18.30 26.72
CA PHE A 115 -18.22 18.50 25.28
C PHE A 115 -18.06 20.00 25.02
N GLU A 116 -16.83 20.51 25.04
CA GLU A 116 -16.57 21.84 24.53
C GLU A 116 -16.58 21.75 23.00
N HIS A 117 -17.68 22.22 22.41
CA HIS A 117 -17.68 22.65 21.02
C HIS A 117 -16.56 23.67 20.85
N THR A 118 -15.49 23.28 20.17
CA THR A 118 -14.50 24.23 19.65
C THR A 118 -15.23 25.14 18.66
N LYS A 119 -15.64 26.31 19.16
CA LYS A 119 -16.13 27.43 18.35
C LYS A 119 -14.98 27.83 17.41
N PHE A 120 -15.16 27.58 16.12
CA PHE A 120 -14.37 28.23 15.07
C PHE A 120 -14.71 29.71 15.08
N ASN A 121 -13.86 30.53 15.70
CA ASN A 121 -13.92 31.98 15.54
C ASN A 121 -13.33 32.33 14.17
N ASN A 122 -14.19 32.47 13.17
CA ASN A 122 -13.85 33.16 11.94
C ASN A 122 -13.88 34.66 12.20
N THR A 123 -12.72 35.27 12.40
CA THR A 123 -12.54 36.72 12.27
C THR A 123 -11.51 36.98 11.17
N CYS A 124 -11.95 36.90 9.92
CA CYS A 124 -11.30 37.62 8.83
C CYS A 124 -12.00 38.97 8.74
N LYS A 125 -11.33 40.00 9.27
CA LYS A 125 -11.73 41.39 9.12
C LYS A 125 -11.68 41.74 7.63
N GLU A 126 -12.75 42.37 7.18
CA GLU A 126 -12.81 43.14 5.94
C GLU A 126 -11.68 44.17 5.94
N ALA A 127 -10.92 44.23 4.86
CA ALA A 127 -10.11 45.37 4.50
C ALA A 127 -10.69 45.92 3.18
N GLN A 128 -11.59 46.89 3.31
CA GLN A 128 -11.86 47.89 2.28
C GLN A 128 -10.89 49.04 2.50
N ILE A 129 -10.12 49.39 1.47
CA ILE A 129 -9.98 50.69 0.80
C ILE A 129 -8.85 50.54 -0.22
#